data_AF-P42905-F1
#
_entry.id   AF-P42905-F1
#
_cell.length_a   1.000
_cell.length_b   1.000
_cell.length_c   1.000
_cell.angle_alpha   90.00
_cell.angle_beta   90.00
_cell.angle_gamma   90.00
#
_symmetry.space_group_name_H-M   'P 1'
#
loop_
_entity.id
_entity.type
_entity.pdbx_description
1 polymer ?
#
loop_
_entity_poly.entity_id
_entity_poly.type
_entity_poly.pdbx_seq_one_letter_code
_entity_poly.pdbx_strand_id
1 'polypeptide(L)'
;MEISLLQAFALGIIAFIAGLDMFNGLTHMHRPVVLGPLVGLVLGDLHTGILTGGTLELVWMGLAPLAGAQPPNVIIGTIVGTAFAITTGVKPDVAVGVAVPFAVAVQMGITFLFSVMSGVMSRCDLATNPRRI
;
A
#
# COMPACT_ATOMS: atom_id res chain seq x y z
N MET A 1 19.26 -11.60 1.50
CA MET A 1 19.08 -11.71 0.03
C MET A 1 19.09 -10.32 -0.56
N GLU A 2 19.78 -10.10 -1.67
CA GLU A 2 19.69 -8.83 -2.41
C GLU A 2 18.52 -8.88 -3.41
N ILE A 3 17.73 -7.81 -3.48
CA ILE A 3 16.64 -7.70 -4.44
C ILE A 3 17.23 -7.26 -5.77
N SER A 4 17.07 -8.08 -6.81
CA SER A 4 17.50 -7.71 -8.16
C SER A 4 16.67 -6.54 -8.70
N LEU A 5 17.24 -5.75 -9.61
CA LEU A 5 16.53 -4.62 -10.24
C LEU A 5 15.22 -5.06 -10.92
N LEU A 6 15.22 -6.24 -11.53
CA LEU A 6 14.03 -6.80 -12.17
C LEU A 6 12.93 -7.12 -11.14
N GLN A 7 13.30 -7.69 -9.99
CA GLN A 7 12.36 -7.94 -8.90
C GLN A 7 11.82 -6.63 -8.32
N ALA A 8 12.67 -5.63 -8.09
CA ALA A 8 12.24 -4.31 -7.62
C ALA A 8 11.22 -3.67 -8.58
N PHE A 9 11.48 -3.77 -9.89
CA PHE A 9 10.55 -3.29 -10.92
C PHE A 9 9.23 -4.06 -10.92
N ALA A 10 9.27 -5.40 -10.80
CA ALA A 10 8.07 -6.23 -10.71
C ALA A 10 7.24 -5.90 -9.46
N LEU A 11 7.88 -5.68 -8.31
CA LEU A 11 7.20 -5.22 -7.09
C LEU A 11 6.57 -3.83 -7.28
N GLY A 12 7.24 -2.93 -8.02
CA GLY A 12 6.68 -1.63 -8.41
C GLY A 12 5.43 -1.75 -9.28
N ILE A 13 5.42 -2.67 -10.26
CA ILE A 13 4.24 -2.96 -11.09
C ILE A 13 3.10 -3.50 -10.23
N ILE A 14 3.39 -4.44 -9.31
CA ILE A 14 2.39 -4.97 -8.38
C ILE A 14 1.80 -3.83 -7.53
N ALA A 15 2.65 -2.94 -6.99
CA ALA A 15 2.21 -1.78 -6.23
C ALA A 15 1.32 -0.85 -7.05
N PHE A 16 1.66 -0.62 -8.32
CA PHE A 16 0.87 0.20 -9.24
C PHE A 16 -0.51 -0.41 -9.51
N ILE A 17 -0.58 -1.70 -9.85
CA ILE A 17 -1.85 -2.40 -10.11
C ILE A 17 -2.71 -2.44 -8.84
N ALA A 18 -2.10 -2.74 -7.69
CA ALA A 18 -2.78 -2.71 -6.40
C ALA A 18 -3.30 -1.32 -6.04
N GLY A 19 -2.55 -0.26 -6.38
CA GLY A 19 -2.97 1.12 -6.21
C GLY A 19 -4.18 1.46 -7.07
N LEU A 20 -4.18 1.04 -8.34
CA LEU A 20 -5.34 1.20 -9.22
C LEU A 20 -6.57 0.46 -8.68
N ASP A 21 -6.39 -0.77 -8.19
CA ASP A 21 -7.45 -1.54 -7.55
C ASP A 21 -8.01 -0.81 -6.33
N MET A 22 -7.16 -0.31 -5.43
CA MET A 22 -7.59 0.37 -4.20
C MET A 22 -8.46 1.61 -4.46
N PHE A 23 -8.25 2.33 -5.57
CA PHE A 23 -9.01 3.54 -5.89
C PHE A 23 -10.13 3.35 -6.93
N ASN A 24 -10.05 2.36 -7.82
CA ASN A 24 -11.00 2.21 -8.94
C ASN A 24 -11.66 0.82 -9.01
N GLY A 25 -10.92 -0.25 -8.68
CA GLY A 25 -11.39 -1.63 -8.90
C GLY A 25 -12.12 -2.24 -7.70
N LEU A 26 -11.62 -1.98 -6.49
CA LEU A 26 -12.07 -2.53 -5.21
C LEU A 26 -12.29 -4.05 -5.22
N THR A 27 -11.52 -4.78 -6.03
CA THR A 27 -11.56 -6.25 -6.10
C THR A 27 -10.89 -6.92 -4.91
N HIS A 28 -10.35 -6.12 -3.98
CA HIS A 28 -9.56 -6.54 -2.82
C HIS A 28 -8.21 -7.18 -3.17
N MET A 29 -7.72 -7.04 -4.40
CA MET A 29 -6.36 -7.46 -4.76
C MET A 29 -5.27 -6.67 -4.03
N HIS A 30 -5.59 -5.43 -3.62
CA HIS A 30 -4.71 -4.61 -2.78
C HIS A 30 -4.55 -5.12 -1.34
N ARG A 31 -5.29 -6.16 -0.93
CA ARG A 31 -5.25 -6.66 0.44
C ARG A 31 -3.93 -7.39 0.73
N PRO A 32 -3.37 -7.22 1.93
CA PRO A 32 -2.16 -7.90 2.37
C PRO A 32 -2.15 -9.41 2.14
N VAL A 33 -3.29 -10.09 2.35
CA VAL A 33 -3.44 -11.53 2.12
C VAL A 33 -3.20 -11.95 0.66
N VAL A 34 -3.39 -11.04 -0.31
CA VAL A 34 -3.12 -11.27 -1.74
C VAL A 34 -1.72 -10.75 -2.10
N LEU A 35 -1.36 -9.55 -1.61
CA LEU A 35 -0.07 -8.93 -1.93
C LEU A 35 1.13 -9.66 -1.34
N GLY A 36 1.03 -10.19 -0.13
CA GLY A 36 2.11 -10.94 0.52
C GLY A 36 2.56 -12.15 -0.32
N PRO A 37 1.63 -13.06 -0.71
CA PRO A 37 1.94 -14.14 -1.64
C PRO A 37 2.54 -13.68 -2.97
N LEU A 38 2.02 -12.59 -3.57
CA LEU A 38 2.56 -12.06 -4.83
C LEU A 38 4.01 -11.56 -4.67
N VAL A 39 4.33 -10.87 -3.57
CA VAL A 39 5.70 -10.46 -3.25
C VAL A 39 6.58 -11.68 -3.03
N GLY A 40 6.07 -12.70 -2.33
CA GLY A 40 6.74 -13.99 -2.13
C GLY A 40 7.07 -14.69 -3.45
N LEU A 41 6.14 -14.72 -4.41
CA LEU A 41 6.37 -15.26 -5.75
C LEU A 41 7.47 -14.52 -6.51
N VAL A 42 7.46 -13.18 -6.47
CA VAL A 42 8.49 -12.36 -7.14
C VAL A 42 9.87 -12.56 -6.51
N LEU A 43 9.93 -12.70 -5.18
CA LEU A 43 11.17 -12.85 -4.43
C LEU A 43 11.64 -14.30 -4.30
N GLY A 44 10.84 -15.28 -4.71
CA GLY A 44 11.20 -16.70 -4.69
C GLY A 44 10.95 -17.41 -3.34
N ASP A 45 10.28 -16.77 -2.39
CA ASP A 45 9.89 -17.35 -1.10
C ASP A 45 8.39 -17.15 -0.86
N LEU A 46 7.60 -18.03 -1.47
CA LEU A 46 6.14 -18.02 -1.34
C LEU A 46 5.68 -18.30 0.10
N HIS A 47 6.37 -19.18 0.83
CA HIS A 47 5.96 -19.56 2.18
C HIS A 47 6.07 -18.37 3.14
N THR A 48 7.21 -17.68 3.14
CA THR A 48 7.37 -16.46 3.94
C THR A 48 6.41 -15.37 3.46
N GLY A 49 6.19 -15.22 2.15
CA GLY A 49 5.22 -14.26 1.60
C GLY A 49 3.77 -14.49 2.05
N ILE A 50 3.31 -15.75 2.14
CA ILE A 50 1.98 -16.10 2.65
C ILE A 50 1.89 -15.76 4.14
N LEU A 51 2.88 -16.17 4.94
CA LEU A 51 2.88 -15.92 6.37
C LEU A 51 2.91 -14.42 6.69
N THR A 52 3.76 -13.64 6.01
CA THR A 52 3.84 -12.19 6.21
C THR A 52 2.58 -11.49 5.73
N GLY A 53 2.02 -11.88 4.58
CA GLY A 53 0.75 -11.35 4.08
C GLY A 53 -0.39 -11.57 5.06
N GLY A 54 -0.50 -12.76 5.64
CA GLY A 54 -1.49 -13.08 6.67
C GLY A 54 -1.28 -12.29 7.97
N THR A 55 -0.06 -12.23 8.48
CA THR A 55 0.25 -11.42 9.68
C THR A 55 -0.09 -9.95 9.46
N LEU A 56 0.28 -9.40 8.30
CA LEU A 56 -0.02 -8.01 7.97
C LEU A 56 -1.52 -7.79 7.79
N GLU A 57 -2.27 -8.71 7.17
CA GLU A 57 -3.74 -8.61 7.08
C GLU A 57 -4.36 -8.42 8.46
N LEU A 58 -3.94 -9.22 9.44
CA LEU A 58 -4.42 -9.13 10.82
C LEU A 58 -4.07 -7.77 11.47
N VAL A 59 -2.87 -7.25 11.23
CA VAL A 59 -2.46 -5.92 11.72
C VAL A 59 -3.32 -4.82 11.09
N TRP A 60 -3.55 -4.88 9.78
CA TRP A 60 -4.30 -3.86 9.04
C TRP A 60 -5.80 -3.93 9.30
N MET A 61 -6.35 -5.09 9.67
CA MET A 61 -7.74 -5.21 10.13
C MET A 61 -8.02 -4.36 11.38
N GLY A 62 -7.01 -4.13 12.22
CA GLY A 62 -7.12 -3.22 13.37
C GLY A 62 -7.12 -1.73 13.01
N LEU A 63 -6.78 -1.38 11.77
CA LEU A 63 -6.59 -0.01 11.28
C LEU A 63 -7.66 0.36 10.24
N ALA A 64 -8.94 0.16 10.60
CA ALA A 64 -10.06 0.50 9.73
C ALA A 64 -10.20 2.03 9.53
N PRO A 65 -10.57 2.49 8.32
CA PRO A 65 -10.87 3.91 8.09
C PRO A 65 -12.13 4.31 8.89
N LEU A 66 -11.98 5.29 9.78
CA LEU A 66 -13.10 5.89 10.52
C LEU A 66 -13.32 7.33 10.03
N ALA A 67 -14.51 7.59 9.48
CA ALA A 67 -14.90 8.89 8.95
C ALA A 67 -13.88 9.44 7.92
N GLY A 68 -13.34 10.64 8.13
CA GLY A 68 -12.35 11.26 7.26
C GLY A 68 -10.90 10.83 7.51
N ALA A 69 -10.64 9.96 8.51
CA ALA A 69 -9.29 9.49 8.80
C ALA A 69 -8.84 8.49 7.72
N GLN A 70 -7.76 8.83 7.02
CA GLN A 70 -7.11 7.92 6.08
C GLN A 70 -6.13 7.01 6.84
N PRO A 71 -6.38 5.68 6.86
CA PRO A 71 -5.48 4.74 7.51
C PRO A 71 -4.16 4.64 6.75
N PRO A 72 -3.09 4.09 7.37
CA PRO A 72 -1.81 3.90 6.68
C PRO A 72 -1.95 3.07 5.40
N ASN A 73 -1.07 3.31 4.42
CA ASN A 73 -1.15 2.64 3.13
C ASN A 73 -0.74 1.16 3.25
N VAL A 74 -1.75 0.29 3.26
CA VAL A 74 -1.58 -1.17 3.42
C VAL A 74 -0.82 -1.82 2.27
N ILE A 75 -0.85 -1.25 1.05
CA ILE A 75 -0.16 -1.80 -0.13
C ILE A 75 1.34 -1.69 0.08
N ILE A 76 1.84 -0.49 0.33
CA ILE A 76 3.27 -0.25 0.53
C ILE A 76 3.73 -0.91 1.83
N GLY A 77 2.94 -0.81 2.90
CA GLY A 77 3.23 -1.52 4.15
C GLY A 77 3.43 -3.02 3.93
N THR A 78 2.56 -3.64 3.12
CA THR A 78 2.67 -5.08 2.85
C THR A 78 3.85 -5.42 1.95
N ILE A 79 4.07 -4.69 0.87
CA ILE A 79 5.15 -4.97 -0.07
C ILE A 79 6.51 -4.79 0.61
N VAL A 80 6.70 -3.67 1.32
CA VAL A 80 7.95 -3.38 2.03
C VAL A 80 8.14 -4.35 3.20
N GLY A 81 7.10 -4.60 4.01
CA GLY A 81 7.18 -5.55 5.12
C GLY A 81 7.50 -6.97 4.67
N THR A 82 6.81 -7.47 3.65
CA THR A 82 7.04 -8.82 3.10
C THR A 82 8.42 -8.93 2.45
N ALA A 83 8.83 -7.94 1.67
CA ALA A 83 10.17 -7.91 1.09
C ALA A 83 11.26 -7.87 2.18
N PHE A 84 11.05 -7.10 3.24
CA PHE A 84 11.96 -7.05 4.39
C PHE A 84 12.07 -8.40 5.10
N ALA A 85 10.93 -9.06 5.37
CA ALA A 85 10.91 -10.39 5.98
C ALA A 85 11.69 -11.43 5.16
N ILE A 86 11.44 -11.48 3.84
CA ILE A 86 12.10 -12.42 2.93
C ILE A 86 13.60 -12.11 2.81
N THR A 87 13.97 -10.83 2.68
CA THR A 87 15.38 -10.45 2.47
C THR A 87 16.25 -10.63 3.70
N THR A 88 15.70 -10.40 4.89
CA THR A 88 16.43 -10.48 6.17
C THR A 88 16.23 -11.80 6.89
N GLY A 89 15.26 -12.62 6.49
CA GLY A 89 14.93 -13.89 7.14
C GLY A 89 14.34 -13.73 8.54
N VAL A 90 13.83 -12.54 8.88
CA VAL A 90 13.16 -12.30 10.17
C VAL A 90 11.75 -12.88 10.18
N LYS A 91 11.21 -13.11 11.38
CA LYS A 91 9.83 -13.56 11.54
C LYS A 91 8.84 -12.50 11.02
N PRO A 92 7.68 -12.92 10.46
CA PRO A 92 6.61 -12.02 10.01
C PRO A 92 6.25 -10.90 11.00
N ASP A 93 6.15 -11.24 12.29
CA ASP A 93 5.77 -10.29 13.34
C ASP A 93 6.80 -9.15 13.51
N VAL A 94 8.08 -9.43 13.26
CA VAL A 94 9.14 -8.42 13.32
C VAL A 94 9.07 -7.49 12.11
N ALA A 95 8.69 -8.02 10.95
CA ALA A 95 8.56 -7.24 9.71
C ALA A 95 7.45 -6.19 9.78
N VAL A 96 6.43 -6.40 10.61
CA VAL A 96 5.40 -5.38 10.91
C VAL A 96 6.02 -4.09 11.43
N GLY A 97 7.09 -4.18 12.23
CA GLY A 97 7.79 -3.03 12.79
C GLY A 97 8.38 -2.10 11.72
N VAL A 98 8.73 -2.64 10.56
CA VAL A 98 9.20 -1.86 9.40
C VAL A 98 8.02 -1.46 8.49
N ALA A 99 7.04 -2.35 8.30
CA ALA A 99 5.88 -2.10 7.45
C ALA A 99 5.09 -0.84 7.85
N VAL A 100 4.86 -0.65 9.15
CA VAL A 100 3.99 0.42 9.66
C VAL A 100 4.56 1.83 9.38
N PRO A 101 5.82 2.15 9.72
CA PRO A 101 6.40 3.46 9.38
C PRO A 101 6.34 3.81 7.88
N PHE A 102 6.65 2.86 7.00
CA PHE A 102 6.61 3.10 5.55
C PHE A 102 5.17 3.30 5.04
N ALA A 103 4.21 2.54 5.59
CA ALA A 103 2.80 2.71 5.27
C ALA A 103 2.30 4.12 5.65
N VAL A 104 2.69 4.62 6.82
CA VAL A 104 2.35 5.97 7.28
C VAL A 104 3.01 7.02 6.39
N ALA A 105 4.31 6.88 6.10
CA ALA A 105 5.06 7.84 5.29
C ALA A 105 4.46 8.00 3.88
N VAL A 106 4.14 6.89 3.20
CA VAL A 106 3.52 6.97 1.87
C VAL A 106 2.09 7.49 1.96
N GLN A 107 1.33 7.13 3.00
CA GLN A 107 -0.01 7.70 3.18
C GLN A 107 0.02 9.22 3.34
N MET A 108 1.00 9.76 4.07
CA MET A 108 1.20 11.22 4.17
C MET A 108 1.49 11.83 2.80
N GLY A 109 2.31 11.18 1.97
CA GLY A 109 2.57 11.61 0.59
C GLY A 109 1.31 11.63 -0.28
N ILE A 110 0.46 10.61 -0.18
CA ILE A 110 -0.82 10.53 -0.92
C ILE A 110 -1.79 11.61 -0.44
N THR A 111 -1.93 11.79 0.87
CA THR A 111 -2.79 12.85 1.44
C THR A 111 -2.32 14.25 1.02
N PHE A 112 -1.01 14.46 0.97
CA PHE A 112 -0.43 15.69 0.44
C PHE A 112 -0.79 15.89 -1.05
N LEU A 113 -0.68 14.85 -1.87
CA LEU A 113 -1.08 14.90 -3.28
C LEU A 113 -2.57 15.25 -3.44
N PHE A 114 -3.46 14.63 -2.65
CA PHE A 114 -4.87 14.99 -2.64
C PHE A 114 -5.10 16.44 -2.22
N SER A 115 -4.33 16.94 -1.25
CA SER A 115 -4.39 18.34 -0.82
C SER A 115 -4.00 19.29 -1.97
N VAL A 116 -2.96 18.97 -2.74
CA VAL A 116 -2.58 19.75 -3.93
C VAL A 116 -3.67 19.72 -5.00
N MET A 117 -4.28 18.55 -5.25
CA MET A 117 -5.34 18.39 -6.24
C MET A 117 -6.66 19.06 -5.82
N SER A 118 -6.92 19.25 -4.52
CA SER A 118 -8.10 19.98 -4.04
C SER A 118 -8.18 21.41 -4.59
N GLY A 119 -7.03 22.05 -4.85
CA GLY A 119 -6.98 23.36 -5.50
C GLY A 119 -7.54 23.36 -6.94
N VAL A 120 -7.44 22.23 -7.64
CA VAL A 120 -8.02 22.04 -8.97
C VAL A 120 -9.54 21.84 -8.87
N MET A 121 -10.02 21.18 -7.81
CA MET A 121 -11.47 21.00 -7.59
C MET A 121 -12.20 22.34 -7.43
N SER A 122 -11.56 23.34 -6.82
CA SER A 122 -12.12 24.71 -6.75
C SER A 122 -12.36 25.32 -8.14
N ARG A 123 -11.56 24.95 -9.15
CA ARG A 123 -11.78 25.39 -10.54
C ARG A 123 -12.98 24.68 -11.17
N CYS A 124 -13.19 23.41 -10.86
CA CYS A 124 -14.36 22.65 -11.32
C CYS A 124 -15.66 23.17 -10.69
N ASP A 125 -15.64 23.58 -9.42
CA ASP A 125 -16.79 24.18 -8.75
C ASP A 125 -17.24 25.49 -9.42
N LEU A 126 -16.29 26.33 -9.86
CA LEU A 126 -16.58 27.57 -10.58
C LEU A 126 -17.23 27.34 -11.94
N ALA A 127 -16.85 26.28 -12.65
CA ALA A 127 -17.44 25.92 -13.93
C ALA A 127 -18.92 25.52 -13.82
N THR A 128 -19.32 25.02 -12.65
CA THR A 128 -20.71 24.60 -12.39
C THR A 128 -21.56 25.72 -11.79
N ASN A 129 -20.95 26.67 -11.06
CA ASN A 129 -21.69 27.78 -10.45
C ASN A 129 -21.11 29.16 -10.83
N PRO A 130 -21.47 29.70 -12.01
CA PRO A 130 -21.00 31.02 -12.45
C PRO A 130 -21.52 32.20 -11.60
N ARG A 131 -22.42 31.98 -10.63
CA ARG A 131 -23.02 33.04 -9.79
C ARG A 131 -22.26 33.39 -8.51
N ARG A 132 -20.99 32.97 -8.35
CA ARG A 132 -20.22 33.21 -7.10
C ARG A 132 -19.30 34.44 -7.13
N ILE A 133 -19.60 35.42 -7.99
CA ILE A 133 -19.03 36.78 -7.95
C ILE A 133 -20.20 37.76 -8.06
#